data_AF-A0A965JFS9-F1
#
_entry.id   AF-A0A965JFS9-F1
#
_cell.length_a   1.000
_cell.length_b   1.000
_cell.length_c   1.000
_cell.angle_alpha   90.00
_cell.angle_beta   90.00
_cell.angle_gamma   90.00
#
_symmetry.space_group_name_H-M   'P 1'
#
loop_
_entity.id
_entity.type
_entity.pdbx_description
1 polymer ?
#
loop_
_entity_poly.entity_id
_entity_poly.type
_entity_poly.pdbx_seq_one_letter_code
_entity_poly.pdbx_strand_id
1 'polypeptide(L)'
;MSLTRAVAVALTMSLAVSACGGRVKLKPQQGTSLPVKPEEAATQLTVDEMLTPSPQARPKRSDELITRSQERREDKFDIPPKS
;
A
#
# COMPACT_ATOMS: atom_id res chain seq x y z
N MET A 1 2.84 -8.27 -45.19
CA MET A 1 1.48 -8.17 -44.60
C MET A 1 1.39 -8.74 -43.17
N SER A 2 2.10 -9.82 -42.86
CA SER A 2 2.18 -10.43 -41.52
C SER A 2 2.94 -9.58 -40.49
N LEU A 3 4.10 -9.02 -40.87
CA LEU A 3 4.92 -8.22 -39.96
C LEU A 3 4.24 -6.89 -39.56
N THR A 4 3.58 -6.22 -40.50
CA THR A 4 2.83 -4.98 -40.26
C THR A 4 1.65 -5.19 -39.31
N ARG A 5 0.96 -6.34 -39.42
CA ARG A 5 -0.11 -6.72 -38.49
C ARG A 5 0.42 -7.00 -37.08
N ALA A 6 1.54 -7.72 -36.97
CA ALA A 6 2.16 -8.00 -35.67
C ALA A 6 2.58 -6.70 -34.94
N VAL A 7 3.17 -5.74 -35.67
CA VAL A 7 3.54 -4.43 -35.11
C VAL A 7 2.31 -3.64 -34.65
N ALA A 8 1.23 -3.63 -35.44
CA ALA A 8 -0.01 -2.94 -35.05
C ALA A 8 -0.65 -3.54 -33.78
N VAL A 9 -0.65 -4.87 -33.66
CA VAL A 9 -1.15 -5.57 -32.46
C VAL A 9 -0.27 -5.29 -31.24
N ALA A 10 1.05 -5.34 -31.39
CA ALA A 10 1.97 -5.03 -30.30
C ALA A 10 1.80 -3.59 -29.80
N LEU A 11 1.71 -2.62 -30.73
CA LEU A 11 1.56 -1.20 -30.40
C LEU A 11 0.24 -0.95 -29.64
N THR A 12 -0.87 -1.47 -30.15
CA THR A 12 -2.18 -1.31 -29.50
C THR A 12 -2.21 -1.93 -28.10
N MET A 13 -1.57 -3.09 -27.91
CA MET A 13 -1.48 -3.72 -26.59
C MET A 13 -0.60 -2.92 -25.62
N SER A 14 0.51 -2.34 -26.09
CA SER A 14 1.35 -1.46 -25.26
C SER A 14 0.63 -0.18 -24.84
N LEU A 15 -0.15 0.44 -25.73
CA LEU A 15 -0.94 1.63 -25.38
C LEU A 15 -2.08 1.31 -24.42
N ALA A 16 -2.68 0.12 -24.49
CA ALA A 16 -3.76 -0.27 -23.58
C ALA A 16 -3.29 -0.38 -22.12
N VAL A 17 -2.04 -0.78 -21.89
CA VAL A 17 -1.49 -0.97 -20.53
C VAL A 17 -0.90 0.32 -19.95
N SER A 18 -0.59 1.33 -20.77
CA SER A 18 0.06 2.57 -20.32
C SER A 18 -0.83 3.48 -19.46
N ALA A 19 -2.15 3.23 -19.41
CA ALA A 19 -3.08 3.98 -18.58
C ALA A 19 -3.11 3.52 -17.10
N CYS A 20 -2.51 2.37 -16.77
CA CYS A 20 -2.55 1.84 -15.41
C CYS A 20 -1.33 2.34 -14.60
N GLY A 21 -1.56 3.20 -13.59
CA GLY A 21 -0.50 3.63 -12.65
C GLY A 21 -0.26 5.14 -12.52
N GLY A 22 -1.16 5.98 -13.01
CA GLY A 22 -1.07 7.44 -12.84
C GLY A 22 -1.01 7.84 -11.35
N ARG A 23 0.00 8.62 -10.98
CA ARG A 23 0.17 9.18 -9.62
C ARG A 23 -0.18 10.65 -9.62
N VAL A 24 -1.48 10.94 -9.55
CA VAL A 24 -2.00 12.32 -9.43
C VAL A 24 -2.71 12.47 -8.10
N LYS A 25 -2.76 13.70 -7.58
CA LYS A 25 -3.58 13.98 -6.40
C LYS A 25 -5.03 13.64 -6.71
N LEU A 26 -5.62 12.78 -5.89
CA LEU A 26 -7.02 12.44 -6.02
C LEU A 26 -7.87 13.64 -5.61
N LYS A 27 -9.00 13.79 -6.29
CA LYS A 27 -10.02 14.78 -5.99
C LYS A 27 -11.38 14.08 -6.04
N PRO A 28 -12.39 14.56 -5.30
CA PRO A 28 -13.76 14.11 -5.49
C PRO A 28 -14.19 14.22 -6.94
N GLN A 29 -15.16 13.39 -7.34
CA GLN A 29 -15.78 13.55 -8.66
C GLN A 29 -16.40 14.94 -8.78
N GLN A 30 -16.45 15.46 -10.00
CA GLN A 30 -17.04 16.78 -10.24
C GLN A 30 -18.49 16.81 -9.72
N GLY A 31 -18.84 17.87 -8.99
CA GLY A 31 -20.15 18.01 -8.35
C GLY A 31 -20.32 17.23 -7.04
N THR A 32 -19.30 16.50 -6.56
CA THR A 32 -19.34 15.78 -5.28
C THR A 32 -18.41 16.41 -4.25
N SER A 33 -18.77 16.28 -2.96
CA SER A 33 -17.93 16.67 -1.83
C SER A 33 -17.12 15.50 -1.31
N LEU A 34 -16.27 15.76 -0.31
CA LEU A 34 -15.68 14.68 0.49
C LEU A 34 -16.77 13.84 1.18
N PRO A 35 -16.48 12.56 1.46
CA PRO A 35 -17.33 11.74 2.32
C PRO A 35 -17.53 12.40 3.68
N VAL A 36 -18.72 12.21 4.24
CA VAL A 36 -19.05 12.75 5.58
C VAL A 36 -18.10 12.15 6.62
N LYS A 37 -17.63 13.00 7.53
CA LYS A 37 -16.80 12.63 8.68
C LYS A 37 -17.47 11.50 9.49
N PRO A 38 -16.72 10.45 9.89
CA PRO A 38 -17.19 9.47 10.88
C PRO A 38 -17.64 10.16 12.18
N GLU A 39 -18.60 9.59 12.90
CA GLU A 39 -19.14 10.17 14.13
C GLU A 39 -18.03 10.42 15.17
N GLU A 40 -17.19 9.41 15.39
CA GLU A 40 -16.09 9.38 16.35
C GLU A 40 -14.87 10.25 15.97
N ALA A 41 -14.81 10.76 14.74
CA ALA A 41 -13.66 11.59 14.32
C ALA A 41 -13.83 13.03 14.80
N ALA A 42 -12.81 13.63 15.41
CA ALA A 42 -12.91 15.02 15.89
C ALA A 42 -13.03 16.05 14.74
N THR A 43 -12.39 15.77 13.61
CA THR A 43 -12.34 16.66 12.44
C THR A 43 -12.49 15.87 11.13
N GLN A 44 -12.87 16.55 10.05
CA GLN A 44 -12.90 15.96 8.71
C GLN A 44 -11.47 15.79 8.20
N LEU A 45 -11.15 14.60 7.72
CA LEU A 45 -9.84 14.32 7.11
C LEU A 45 -9.75 14.92 5.69
N THR A 46 -8.55 15.38 5.34
CA THR A 46 -8.19 15.75 3.98
C THR A 46 -7.97 14.51 3.10
N VAL A 47 -7.97 14.68 1.78
CA VAL A 47 -7.71 13.57 0.83
C VAL A 47 -6.36 12.90 1.12
N ASP A 48 -5.31 13.68 1.35
CA ASP A 48 -3.96 13.16 1.58
C ASP A 48 -3.89 12.35 2.89
N GLU A 49 -4.61 12.76 3.94
CA GLU A 49 -4.70 12.02 5.21
C GLU A 49 -5.49 10.72 5.06
N MET A 50 -6.61 10.71 4.32
CA MET A 50 -7.40 9.49 4.07
C MET A 50 -6.62 8.42 3.30
N LEU A 51 -5.71 8.83 2.42
CA LEU A 51 -4.86 7.93 1.65
C LEU A 51 -3.63 7.45 2.42
N THR A 52 -3.36 8.04 3.58
CA THR A 52 -2.23 7.67 4.43
C THR A 52 -2.63 6.49 5.33
N PRO A 53 -2.04 5.29 5.17
CA PRO A 53 -2.39 4.14 5.97
C PRO A 53 -1.96 4.33 7.44
N SER A 54 -2.79 3.85 8.37
CA SER A 54 -2.46 3.86 9.79
C SER A 54 -1.30 2.90 10.12
N PRO A 55 -0.62 3.07 11.27
CA PRO A 55 0.41 2.14 11.72
C PRO A 55 -0.09 0.70 11.87
N GLN A 56 -1.37 0.50 12.19
CA GLN A 56 -1.98 -0.83 12.30
C GLN A 56 -2.23 -1.44 10.92
N ALA A 57 -2.65 -0.63 9.94
CA ALA A 57 -2.90 -1.08 8.57
C ALA A 57 -1.61 -1.36 7.80
N ARG A 58 -0.54 -0.60 8.10
CA ARG A 58 0.77 -0.77 7.48
C ARG A 58 1.88 -0.58 8.51
N PRO A 59 2.12 -1.59 9.37
CA PRO A 59 3.16 -1.53 10.39
C PRO A 59 4.52 -1.29 9.75
N LYS A 60 5.28 -0.37 10.35
CA LYS A 60 6.67 -0.18 9.95
C LYS A 60 7.44 -1.45 10.34
N ARG A 61 8.19 -2.01 9.38
CA ARG A 61 9.19 -3.02 9.73
C ARG A 61 10.36 -2.33 10.42
N SER A 62 10.88 -2.95 11.47
CA SER A 62 12.21 -2.58 11.94
C SER A 62 13.18 -2.93 10.82
N ASP A 63 13.73 -1.91 10.17
CA ASP A 63 14.75 -2.08 9.13
C ASP A 63 16.15 -2.24 9.76
N GLU A 64 16.20 -2.64 11.04
CA GLU A 64 17.45 -2.89 11.74
C GLU A 64 18.13 -4.09 11.08
N LEU A 65 19.12 -3.78 10.24
CA LEU A 65 19.92 -4.79 9.57
C LEU A 65 20.66 -5.59 10.62
N ILE A 66 20.14 -6.79 10.91
CA ILE A 66 20.89 -7.82 11.63
C ILE A 66 21.95 -8.35 10.65
N THR A 67 23.13 -7.74 10.67
CA THR A 67 24.26 -8.12 9.79
C THR A 67 24.92 -9.43 10.21
N ARG A 68 24.64 -9.90 11.43
CA ARG A 68 25.10 -11.18 11.97
C ARG A 68 24.13 -11.70 13.03
N SER A 69 24.01 -13.02 13.12
CA SER A 69 23.23 -13.66 14.17
C SER A 69 23.79 -13.33 15.56
N GLN A 70 22.90 -13.21 16.55
CA GLN A 70 23.22 -13.03 17.96
C GLN A 70 22.58 -14.17 18.75
N GLU A 71 23.25 -14.62 19.82
CA GLU A 71 22.70 -15.61 20.74
C GLU A 71 21.38 -15.12 21.35
N ARG A 72 20.36 -15.97 21.40
CA ARG A 72 19.07 -15.59 21.99
C ARG A 72 19.23 -15.49 23.51
N ARG A 73 18.68 -14.44 24.12
CA ARG A 73 18.62 -14.36 25.58
C ARG A 73 17.75 -15.50 26.12
N GLU A 74 18.10 -16.00 27.30
CA GLU A 74 17.27 -16.96 28.03
C GLU A 74 15.82 -16.48 28.06
N ASP A 75 14.90 -17.35 27.62
CA ASP A 75 13.47 -17.05 27.63
C ASP A 75 12.90 -17.36 29.00
N LYS A 76 12.59 -16.32 29.77
CA LYS A 76 11.99 -16.43 31.11
C LYS A 76 10.64 -17.16 31.13
N PHE A 77 10.02 -17.39 29.97
CA PHE A 77 8.77 -18.12 29.81
C PHE A 77 8.96 -19.53 29.24
N ASP A 78 10.19 -19.95 28.94
CA ASP A 78 10.52 -21.33 28.59
C ASP A 78 10.57 -22.20 29.84
N ILE A 79 9.44 -22.22 30.56
CA ILE A 79 9.23 -23.05 31.74
C ILE A 79 8.72 -24.43 31.33
N PRO A 80 9.25 -25.52 31.91
CA PRO A 80 8.78 -26.87 31.59
C PRO A 80 7.31 -27.07 32.00
N PRO A 81 6.56 -27.92 31.28
CA PRO A 81 5.19 -28.26 31.66
C PRO A 81 5.15 -28.90 33.05
N LYS A 82 4.12 -28.58 33.84
CA LYS A 82 3.92 -29.20 35.15
C LYS A 82 3.38 -30.61 34.97
N SER A 83 4.09 -31.59 35.53
CA SER A 83 3.63 -32.98 35.69
C SER A 83 2.58 -33.11 36.77
#